data_AF-A0A938BIP6-F1
#
_entry.id   AF-A0A938BIP6-F1
#
_cell.length_a   1.000
_cell.length_b   1.000
_cell.length_c   1.000
_cell.angle_alpha   90.00
_cell.angle_beta   90.00
_cell.angle_gamma   90.00
#
_symmetry.space_group_name_H-M   'P 1'
#
loop_
_entity.id
_entity.type
_entity.pdbx_description
1 polymer ?
#
loop_
_entity_poly.entity_id
_entity_poly.type
_entity_poly.pdbx_seq_one_letter_code
_entity_poly.pdbx_strand_id
1 'polypeptide(L)'
;MIHTGPQLHTLLAEKKILHLLYAGFATNWCMIGRDHGILAMNDRGYNIVLVRDATTGIEFHDTVDTLMATEMAVREIETKNGWSTTAEALVSACGLL
;
A
#
# COMPACT_ATOMS: atom_id res chain seq x y z
N MET A 1 13.09 2.70 -14.86
CA MET A 1 12.86 2.19 -13.50
C MET A 1 12.59 3.40 -12.61
N ILE A 2 11.63 3.33 -11.68
CA ILE A 2 11.30 4.41 -10.75
C ILE A 2 12.03 4.13 -9.44
N HIS A 3 12.76 5.12 -8.92
CA HIS A 3 13.58 4.97 -7.72
C HIS A 3 13.22 5.96 -6.61
N THR A 4 12.52 7.05 -6.95
CA THR A 4 12.21 8.12 -6.00
C THR A 4 10.76 8.55 -6.11
N GLY A 5 10.25 9.14 -5.03
CA GLY A 5 8.93 9.74 -4.95
C GLY A 5 8.68 10.78 -6.03
N PRO A 6 9.58 11.75 -6.28
CA PRO A 6 9.41 12.73 -7.36
C PRO A 6 9.26 12.09 -8.74
N GLN A 7 10.08 11.07 -9.06
CA GLN A 7 9.96 10.34 -10.33
C GLN A 7 8.59 9.68 -10.47
N LEU A 8 8.11 9.03 -9.40
CA LEU A 8 6.79 8.41 -9.40
C LEU A 8 5.68 9.45 -9.60
N HIS A 9 5.72 10.55 -8.84
CA HIS A 9 4.70 11.59 -8.92
C HIS A 9 4.60 12.25 -10.29
N THR A 10 5.74 12.60 -10.91
CA THR A 10 5.76 13.15 -12.27
C THR A 10 5.08 12.18 -13.24
N LEU A 11 5.45 10.91 -13.20
CA LEU A 11 4.85 9.90 -14.08
C LEU A 11 3.34 9.75 -13.87
N LEU A 12 2.89 9.71 -12.61
CA LEU A 12 1.48 9.57 -12.27
C LEU A 12 0.67 10.81 -12.69
N ALA A 13 1.23 12.01 -12.49
CA ALA A 13 0.59 13.27 -12.90
C ALA A 13 0.45 13.35 -14.42
N GLU A 14 1.51 13.01 -15.17
CA GLU A 14 1.47 12.94 -16.64
C GLU A 14 0.42 11.96 -17.14
N LYS A 15 0.30 10.80 -16.48
CA LYS A 15 -0.68 9.76 -16.82
C LYS A 15 -2.08 10.03 -16.25
N LYS A 16 -2.27 11.10 -15.49
CA LYS A 16 -3.53 11.44 -14.81
C LYS A 16 -4.05 10.31 -13.91
N ILE A 17 -3.13 9.62 -13.22
CA ILE A 17 -3.45 8.55 -12.28
C ILE A 17 -3.55 9.15 -10.87
N LEU A 18 -4.69 8.95 -10.21
CA LEU A 18 -4.96 9.44 -8.86
C LEU A 18 -5.01 8.31 -7.81
N HIS A 19 -5.51 7.14 -8.20
CA HIS A 19 -5.70 6.01 -7.30
C HIS A 19 -4.48 5.08 -7.35
N LEU A 20 -3.88 4.82 -6.20
CA LEU A 20 -2.70 3.98 -6.06
C LEU A 20 -3.04 2.74 -5.24
N LEU A 21 -2.92 1.59 -5.90
CA LEU A 21 -3.05 0.28 -5.27
C LEU A 21 -1.67 -0.17 -4.77
N TYR A 22 -1.56 -0.47 -3.48
CA TYR A 22 -0.35 -1.02 -2.85
C TYR A 22 -0.56 -2.49 -2.49
N ALA A 23 0.43 -3.32 -2.82
CA ALA A 23 0.53 -4.72 -2.43
C ALA A 23 2.02 -5.11 -2.38
N GLY A 24 2.38 -6.15 -1.63
CA GLY A 24 3.74 -6.67 -1.57
C GLY A 24 4.36 -6.73 -0.16
N PHE A 25 5.66 -6.51 -0.07
CA PHE A 25 6.43 -6.66 1.16
C PHE A 25 7.57 -5.63 1.22
N ALA A 26 7.90 -5.03 2.37
CA ALA A 26 7.30 -5.18 3.69
C ALA A 26 6.30 -4.05 3.99
N THR A 27 5.05 -4.39 4.35
CA THR A 27 3.97 -3.42 4.61
C THR A 27 4.35 -2.41 5.69
N ASN A 28 4.86 -2.88 6.82
CA ASN A 28 5.23 -2.06 7.98
C ASN A 28 6.48 -1.19 7.76
N TRP A 29 7.27 -1.44 6.71
CA TRP A 29 8.49 -0.68 6.41
C TRP A 29 8.42 0.01 5.05
N CYS A 30 8.92 -0.62 3.99
CA CYS A 30 9.18 0.10 2.74
C CYS A 30 7.90 0.58 2.05
N MET A 31 6.80 -0.15 2.20
CA MET A 31 5.52 0.29 1.63
C MET A 31 4.99 1.53 2.33
N ILE A 32 5.16 1.66 3.65
CA ILE A 32 4.76 2.85 4.40
C ILE A 32 5.78 4.00 4.24
N GLY A 33 7.06 3.71 4.49
CA GLY A 33 8.07 4.72 4.79
C GLY A 33 9.01 5.12 3.65
N ARG A 34 8.96 4.48 2.47
CA ARG A 34 9.72 5.00 1.31
C ARG A 34 9.13 6.32 0.85
N ASP A 35 9.96 7.14 0.19
CA ASP A 35 9.54 8.44 -0.38
C ASP A 35 8.53 8.31 -1.54
N HIS A 36 8.37 7.11 -2.07
CA HIS A 36 7.35 6.69 -3.03
C HIS A 36 6.36 5.68 -2.41
N GLY A 37 6.34 5.58 -1.09
CA GLY A 37 5.43 4.74 -0.31
C GLY A 37 4.16 5.46 0.12
N ILE A 38 3.35 4.80 0.94
CA ILE A 38 2.00 5.20 1.34
C ILE A 38 1.98 6.59 1.98
N LEU A 39 2.86 6.87 2.95
CA LEU A 39 2.84 8.17 3.64
C LEU A 39 3.14 9.31 2.68
N ALA A 40 4.27 9.21 1.97
CA ALA A 40 4.73 10.26 1.08
C ALA A 40 3.77 10.49 -0.11
N MET A 41 3.11 9.44 -0.59
CA MET A 41 2.14 9.54 -1.67
C MET A 41 0.76 10.01 -1.16
N ASN A 42 0.35 9.64 0.04
CA ASN A 42 -0.84 10.20 0.67
C ASN A 42 -0.70 11.72 0.90
N ASP A 43 0.45 12.17 1.41
CA ASP A 43 0.76 13.60 1.61
C ASP A 43 0.72 14.41 0.31
N ARG A 44 0.94 13.76 -0.84
CA ARG A 44 0.84 14.37 -2.18
C ARG A 44 -0.59 14.37 -2.74
N GLY A 45 -1.57 13.87 -1.99
CA GLY A 45 -2.98 13.87 -2.37
C GLY A 45 -3.43 12.67 -3.21
N TYR A 46 -2.63 11.60 -3.28
CA TYR A 46 -3.06 10.37 -3.96
C TYR A 46 -4.06 9.59 -3.10
N ASN A 47 -5.03 8.96 -3.78
CA ASN A 47 -5.97 8.05 -3.13
C ASN A 47 -5.33 6.69 -2.93
N ILE A 48 -4.94 6.39 -1.69
CA ILE A 48 -4.25 5.15 -1.34
C ILE A 48 -5.25 4.04 -1.07
N VAL A 49 -5.03 2.88 -1.68
CA VAL A 49 -5.76 1.64 -1.44
C VAL A 49 -4.77 0.50 -1.23
N LEU A 50 -4.77 -0.12 -0.06
CA LEU A 50 -3.97 -1.31 0.24
C LEU A 50 -4.73 -2.59 -0.15
N VAL A 51 -4.08 -3.53 -0.84
CA VAL A 51 -4.61 -4.89 -1.05
C VAL A 51 -4.14 -5.77 0.10
N ARG A 52 -4.93 -5.80 1.18
CA ARG A 52 -4.49 -6.26 2.51
C ARG A 52 -4.17 -7.76 2.61
N ASP A 53 -4.80 -8.57 1.79
CA ASP A 53 -4.56 -10.02 1.66
C ASP A 53 -3.46 -10.36 0.64
N ALA A 54 -2.89 -9.34 -0.01
CA ALA A 54 -1.76 -9.46 -0.93
C ALA A 54 -0.51 -8.71 -0.39
N THR A 55 -0.41 -8.55 0.92
CA THR A 55 0.69 -7.84 1.56
C THR A 55 1.20 -8.59 2.79
N THR A 56 2.46 -8.38 3.16
CA THR A 56 3.02 -8.91 4.41
C THR A 56 4.02 -7.93 4.99
N GLY A 57 4.00 -7.74 6.30
CA GLY A 57 5.01 -7.00 7.04
C GLY A 57 6.21 -7.88 7.37
N ILE A 58 7.25 -7.27 7.95
CA ILE A 58 8.29 -8.04 8.63
C ILE A 58 7.77 -8.41 10.01
N GLU A 59 7.68 -9.71 10.22
CA GLU A 59 7.30 -10.33 11.48
C GLU A 59 8.53 -10.61 12.35
N PHE A 60 8.29 -10.68 13.65
CA PHE A 60 9.25 -11.05 14.68
C PHE A 60 8.87 -12.40 15.28
N HIS A 61 9.75 -12.97 16.11
CA HIS A 61 9.55 -14.31 16.70
C HIS A 61 8.22 -14.46 17.47
N ASP A 62 7.72 -13.36 18.02
CA ASP A 62 6.54 -13.24 18.86
C ASP A 62 5.29 -12.80 18.07
N THR A 63 5.45 -12.39 16.81
CA THR A 63 4.34 -11.92 15.97
C THR A 63 4.07 -12.82 14.76
N VAL A 64 5.06 -13.60 14.32
CA VAL A 64 4.98 -14.41 13.08
C VAL A 64 3.83 -15.40 13.06
N ASP A 65 3.52 -16.03 14.20
CA ASP A 65 2.46 -17.04 14.28
C ASP A 65 1.06 -16.44 14.09
N THR A 66 0.90 -15.14 14.37
CA THR A 66 -0.38 -14.42 14.28
C THR A 66 -0.39 -13.33 13.21
N LEU A 67 0.73 -13.11 12.54
CA LEU A 67 0.99 -11.99 11.63
C LEU A 67 0.67 -10.62 12.25
N MET A 68 0.86 -10.48 13.57
CA MET A 68 0.41 -9.29 14.30
C MET A 68 1.10 -8.01 13.78
N ALA A 69 2.37 -8.07 13.36
CA ALA A 69 3.04 -6.89 12.83
C ALA A 69 2.45 -6.45 11.47
N THR A 70 2.09 -7.42 10.62
CA THR A 70 1.36 -7.17 9.37
C THR A 70 -0.01 -6.55 9.64
N GLU A 71 -0.81 -7.17 10.51
CA GLU A 71 -2.17 -6.72 10.84
C GLU A 71 -2.16 -5.30 11.42
N MET A 72 -1.19 -4.99 12.28
CA MET A 72 -1.08 -3.64 12.83
C MET A 72 -0.73 -2.59 11.76
N ALA A 73 0.13 -2.92 10.79
CA ALA A 73 0.45 -2.02 9.69
C ALA A 73 -0.76 -1.79 8.77
N VAL A 74 -1.52 -2.85 8.47
CA VAL A 74 -2.79 -2.73 7.74
C VAL A 74 -3.73 -1.77 8.49
N ARG A 75 -3.88 -1.96 9.81
CA ARG A 75 -4.76 -1.15 10.64
C ARG A 75 -4.34 0.31 10.72
N GLU A 76 -3.04 0.58 10.78
CA GLU A 76 -2.49 1.94 10.73
C GLU A 76 -2.87 2.65 9.43
N ILE A 77 -2.65 1.97 8.28
CA ILE A 77 -2.98 2.50 6.96
C ILE A 77 -4.48 2.81 6.85
N GLU A 78 -5.34 1.87 7.25
CA GLU A 78 -6.80 2.03 7.22
C GLU A 78 -7.30 3.17 8.13
N THR A 79 -6.60 3.45 9.21
CA THR A 79 -7.01 4.47 10.19
C THR A 79 -6.58 5.87 9.76
N LYS A 80 -5.43 6.00 9.11
CA LYS A 80 -4.78 7.31 8.91
C LYS A 80 -4.49 7.68 7.47
N ASN A 81 -4.21 6.72 6.60
CA ASN A 81 -3.52 6.99 5.34
C ASN A 81 -4.29 6.55 4.09
N GLY A 82 -5.30 5.68 4.21
CA GLY A 82 -6.04 5.24 3.04
C GLY A 82 -7.09 4.18 3.35
N TRP A 83 -7.57 3.56 2.28
CA TRP A 83 -8.53 2.46 2.35
C TRP A 83 -7.81 1.12 2.14
N SER A 84 -8.51 0.02 2.41
CA SER A 84 -8.04 -1.30 2.03
C SER A 84 -9.12 -2.09 1.29
N THR A 85 -8.68 -3.04 0.48
CA THR A 85 -9.52 -4.01 -0.24
C THR A 85 -8.86 -5.39 -0.17
N THR A 86 -9.59 -6.43 -0.60
CA THR A 86 -9.02 -7.75 -0.90
C THR A 86 -8.66 -7.87 -2.37
N ALA A 87 -7.74 -8.79 -2.69
CA ALA A 87 -7.39 -9.13 -4.06
C ALA A 87 -8.62 -9.64 -4.82
N GLU A 88 -9.44 -10.47 -4.17
CA GLU A 88 -10.71 -10.96 -4.73
C GLU A 88 -11.65 -9.80 -5.11
N ALA A 89 -11.91 -8.88 -4.17
CA ALA A 89 -12.80 -7.74 -4.42
C ALA A 89 -12.23 -6.82 -5.51
N LEU A 90 -10.91 -6.63 -5.55
CA LEU A 90 -10.25 -5.86 -6.60
C LEU A 90 -10.44 -6.49 -7.99
N VAL A 91 -10.16 -7.80 -8.12
CA VAL A 91 -10.29 -8.51 -9.39
C VAL A 91 -11.75 -8.55 -9.85
N SER A 92 -12.71 -8.74 -8.93
CA SER A 92 -14.14 -8.66 -9.24
C SER A 92 -14.56 -7.25 -9.70
N ALA A 93 -14.06 -6.20 -9.05
CA ALA A 93 -14.32 -4.81 -9.46
C ALA A 93 -13.76 -4.49 -10.87
N CYS A 94 -12.74 -5.23 -11.33
CA CYS A 94 -12.23 -5.15 -12.70
C CYS A 94 -13.04 -5.97 -13.72
N GLY A 95 -14.07 -6.72 -13.30
CA GLY A 95 -14.87 -7.59 -14.16
C GLY A 95 -14.12 -8.84 -14.64
N LEU A 96 -13.10 -9.25 -13.90
CA LEU A 96 -12.25 -10.42 -14.24
C LEU A 96 -12.67 -11.70 -13.49
N LEU A 97 -13.63 -11.58 -12.56
CA LEU A 97 -14.32 -12.64 -11.80
C LEU A 97 -15.78 -12.22 -11.62
#